data_AF-A0A534UAT9-F1
#
_entry.id   AF-A0A534UAT9-F1
#
_cell.length_a   1.000
_cell.length_b   1.000
_cell.length_c   1.000
_cell.angle_alpha   90.00
_cell.angle_beta   90.00
_cell.angle_gamma   90.00
#
_symmetry.space_group_name_H-M   'P 1'
#
loop_
_entity.id
_entity.type
_entity.pdbx_description
1 polymer ?
#
loop_
_entity_poly.entity_id
_entity_poly.type
_entity_poly.pdbx_seq_one_letter_code
_entity_poly.pdbx_strand_id
1 'polypeptide(L)'
;MKTKVLTLAIALNVFAVAPLWAQEKSPDANLLAQFEKRLTQSESESKRLTGAPKLLWLMREAKIEKIIERLKAGQSVDPKELDVIFSGRVN
;
A
#
# COMPACT_ATOMS: atom_id res chain seq x y z
N MET A 1 -50.25 41.56 -31.64
CA MET A 1 -49.49 40.29 -31.86
C MET A 1 -48.40 40.21 -30.81
N LYS A 2 -48.32 39.08 -30.09
CA LYS A 2 -47.60 38.95 -28.81
C LYS A 2 -46.10 38.74 -29.04
N THR A 3 -45.31 39.62 -28.44
CA THR A 3 -43.86 39.53 -28.21
C THR A 3 -43.53 38.26 -27.45
N LYS A 4 -42.59 37.46 -27.95
CA LYS A 4 -42.00 36.33 -27.24
C LYS A 4 -40.49 36.54 -27.16
N VAL A 5 -40.06 37.18 -26.07
CA VAL A 5 -38.67 37.19 -25.63
C VAL A 5 -38.42 35.81 -25.01
N LEU A 6 -37.62 35.00 -25.69
CA LEU A 6 -37.25 33.67 -25.23
C LEU A 6 -35.98 33.79 -24.37
N THR A 7 -36.16 34.02 -23.06
CA THR A 7 -35.06 34.05 -22.10
C THR A 7 -34.68 32.61 -21.74
N LEU A 8 -33.56 32.12 -22.30
CA LEU A 8 -33.00 30.80 -22.00
C LEU A 8 -32.20 30.90 -20.68
N ALA A 9 -32.81 30.44 -19.58
CA ALA A 9 -32.13 30.32 -18.29
C ALA A 9 -31.23 29.07 -18.31
N ILE A 10 -29.92 29.28 -18.46
CA ILE A 10 -28.92 28.22 -18.32
C ILE A 10 -28.60 28.11 -16.83
N ALA A 11 -29.22 27.14 -16.17
CA ALA A 11 -28.83 26.73 -14.82
C ALA A 11 -27.48 26.02 -14.90
N LEU A 12 -26.40 26.77 -14.63
CA LEU A 12 -25.07 26.23 -14.39
C LEU A 12 -25.11 25.46 -13.06
N ASN A 13 -25.46 24.17 -13.13
CA ASN A 13 -25.12 23.21 -12.09
C ASN A 13 -23.59 23.13 -12.04
N VAL A 14 -23.01 23.94 -11.17
CA VAL A 14 -21.62 23.80 -10.74
C VAL A 14 -21.53 22.46 -10.04
N PHE A 15 -21.20 21.42 -10.80
CA PHE A 15 -20.68 20.18 -10.24
C PHE A 15 -19.44 20.58 -9.45
N ALA A 16 -19.57 20.58 -8.13
CA ALA A 16 -18.46 20.64 -7.21
C ALA A 16 -17.61 19.37 -7.48
N VAL A 17 -16.65 19.49 -8.39
CA VAL A 17 -15.60 18.51 -8.56
C VAL A 17 -14.73 18.63 -7.31
N ALA A 18 -15.12 17.89 -6.28
CA ALA A 18 -14.31 17.72 -5.09
C ALA A 18 -12.90 17.27 -5.54
N PRO A 19 -11.83 17.88 -5.03
CA PRO A 19 -10.49 17.44 -5.37
C PRO A 19 -10.32 16.00 -4.87
N LEU A 20 -10.25 15.04 -5.80
CA LEU A 20 -9.88 13.63 -5.60
C LEU A 20 -8.43 13.44 -5.07
N TRP A 21 -7.81 14.49 -4.56
CA TRP A 21 -6.41 14.53 -4.10
C TRP A 21 -6.25 14.20 -2.62
N ALA A 22 -7.34 13.86 -1.93
CA ALA A 22 -7.34 13.36 -0.57
C ALA A 22 -7.89 11.93 -0.53
N GLN A 23 -7.44 11.06 -1.44
CA GLN A 23 -7.46 9.63 -1.12
C GLN A 23 -6.43 9.45 -0.01
N GLU A 24 -6.88 9.62 1.24
CA GLU A 24 -6.21 9.08 2.40
C GLU A 24 -5.92 7.62 2.08
N LYS A 25 -4.67 7.34 1.70
CA LYS A 25 -4.19 6.01 1.44
C LYS A 25 -4.08 5.36 2.81
N SER A 26 -5.22 4.91 3.33
CA SER A 26 -5.25 3.93 4.41
C SER A 26 -4.26 2.83 4.01
N PRO A 27 -3.37 2.39 4.92
CA PRO A 27 -2.40 1.37 4.57
C PRO A 27 -3.16 0.19 3.96
N ASP A 28 -2.85 -0.13 2.71
CA ASP A 28 -3.55 -1.16 1.93
C ASP A 28 -3.64 -2.41 2.82
N ALA A 29 -4.81 -2.71 3.37
CA ALA A 29 -4.98 -3.83 4.31
C ALA A 29 -4.54 -5.15 3.66
N ASN A 30 -4.69 -5.22 2.33
CA ASN A 30 -4.17 -6.29 1.49
C ASN A 30 -2.63 -6.36 1.47
N LEU A 31 -1.96 -5.22 1.35
CA LEU A 31 -0.49 -5.15 1.40
C LEU A 31 0.02 -5.62 2.77
N LEU A 32 -0.60 -5.15 3.85
CA LEU A 32 -0.23 -5.54 5.21
C LEU A 32 -0.39 -7.05 5.43
N ALA A 33 -1.54 -7.62 5.03
CA ALA A 33 -1.79 -9.05 5.12
C ALA A 33 -0.78 -9.89 4.30
N GLN A 34 -0.34 -9.39 3.15
CA GLN A 34 0.69 -10.04 2.35
C GLN A 34 2.05 -10.03 3.05
N PHE A 35 2.44 -8.93 3.71
CA PHE A 35 3.67 -8.88 4.50
C PHE A 35 3.60 -9.79 5.73
N GLU A 36 2.47 -9.83 6.44
CA GLU A 36 2.28 -10.73 7.58
C GLU A 36 2.39 -12.20 7.15
N LYS A 37 1.78 -12.58 6.02
CA LYS A 37 1.93 -13.93 5.46
C LYS A 37 3.39 -14.26 5.13
N ARG A 38 4.13 -13.31 4.56
CA ARG A 38 5.56 -13.47 4.21
C ARG A 38 6.43 -13.58 5.45
N LEU A 39 6.10 -12.85 6.52
CA LEU A 39 6.78 -12.97 7.82
C LEU A 39 6.63 -14.38 8.36
N THR A 40 5.41 -14.92 8.39
CA THR A 40 5.16 -16.30 8.85
C THR A 40 5.92 -17.33 8.02
N GLN A 41 6.02 -17.13 6.69
CA GLN A 41 6.85 -17.99 5.83
C GLN A 41 8.33 -17.90 6.20
N SER A 42 8.84 -16.69 6.42
CA SER A 42 10.23 -16.45 6.79
C SER A 42 10.58 -17.10 8.13
N GLU A 43 9.71 -16.94 9.14
CA GLU A 43 9.84 -17.60 10.45
C GLU A 43 9.84 -19.13 10.34
N SER A 44 8.99 -19.68 9.48
CA SER A 44 8.96 -21.13 9.28
C SER A 44 10.27 -21.63 8.67
N GLU A 45 10.88 -20.88 7.76
CA GLU A 45 12.15 -21.23 7.14
C GLU A 45 13.33 -21.05 8.11
N SER A 46 13.38 -19.97 8.88
CA SER A 46 14.44 -19.75 9.88
C SER A 46 14.42 -20.78 11.02
N LYS A 47 13.24 -21.30 11.37
CA LYS A 47 13.07 -22.41 12.32
C LYS A 47 13.58 -23.74 11.76
N ARG A 48 13.43 -23.97 10.46
CA ARG A 48 13.86 -25.20 9.78
C ARG A 48 15.36 -25.23 9.48
N LEU A 49 15.97 -24.08 9.30
CA LEU A 49 17.37 -23.94 8.88
C LEU A 49 18.32 -23.73 10.05
N THR A 50 19.61 -24.00 9.81
CA THR A 50 20.70 -23.74 10.78
C THR A 50 21.87 -23.06 10.07
N GLY A 51 22.79 -22.46 10.83
CA GLY A 51 23.98 -21.80 10.29
C GLY A 51 23.68 -20.56 9.44
N ALA A 52 24.49 -20.33 8.41
CA ALA A 52 24.40 -19.15 7.55
C ALA A 52 23.03 -18.97 6.86
N PRO A 53 22.37 -20.02 6.34
CA PRO A 53 21.01 -19.89 5.79
C PRO A 53 20.01 -19.32 6.80
N LYS A 54 20.06 -19.76 8.06
CA LYS A 54 19.17 -19.24 9.11
C LYS A 54 19.35 -17.73 9.31
N LEU A 55 20.60 -17.25 9.35
CA LEU A 55 20.90 -15.82 9.51
C LEU A 55 20.28 -14.98 8.39
N LEU A 56 20.34 -15.47 7.14
CA LEU A 56 19.74 -14.78 6.00
C LEU A 56 18.21 -14.66 6.14
N TRP A 57 17.55 -15.71 6.63
CA TRP A 57 16.11 -15.69 6.88
C TRP A 57 15.72 -14.78 8.07
N LEU A 58 16.52 -14.76 9.15
CA LEU A 58 16.31 -13.83 10.27
C LEU A 58 16.49 -12.37 9.84
N MET A 59 17.47 -12.08 8.99
CA MET A 59 17.65 -10.74 8.41
C MET A 59 16.46 -10.34 7.54
N ARG A 60 15.86 -11.31 6.83
CA ARG A 60 14.65 -11.09 6.05
C ARG A 60 13.43 -10.82 6.94
N GLU A 61 13.27 -11.56 8.04
CA GLU A 61 12.22 -11.32 9.04
C GLU A 61 12.28 -9.88 9.56
N ALA A 62 13.44 -9.44 10.04
CA ALA A 62 13.63 -8.09 10.57
C ALA A 62 13.30 -6.99 9.54
N LYS A 63 13.60 -7.22 8.25
CA LYS A 63 13.21 -6.29 7.17
C LYS A 63 11.70 -6.25 6.97
N ILE A 64 11.04 -7.41 6.97
CA ILE A 64 9.57 -7.51 6.82
C ILE A 64 8.87 -6.82 7.99
N GLU A 65 9.32 -7.07 9.23
CA GLU A 65 8.78 -6.42 10.44
C GLU A 65 8.88 -4.91 10.36
N LYS A 66 10.05 -4.38 9.99
CA LYS A 66 10.25 -2.93 9.82
C LYS A 66 9.32 -2.31 8.76
N ILE A 67 9.06 -3.04 7.67
CA ILE A 67 8.11 -2.59 6.65
C ILE A 67 6.67 -2.60 7.20
N ILE A 68 6.28 -3.66 7.91
CA ILE A 68 4.97 -3.77 8.57
C ILE A 68 4.78 -2.61 9.56
N GLU A 69 5.78 -2.29 10.37
CA GLU A 69 5.73 -1.16 11.32
C GLU A 69 5.54 0.17 10.59
N ARG A 70 6.31 0.42 9.52
CA ARG A 70 6.17 1.64 8.70
C ARG A 70 4.78 1.74 8.07
N LEU A 71 4.26 0.65 7.52
CA LEU A 71 2.91 0.60 6.95
C LEU A 71 1.83 0.83 8.02
N LYS A 72 1.95 0.22 9.19
CA LYS A 72 1.05 0.44 10.33
C LYS A 72 1.10 1.89 10.84
N ALA A 73 2.27 2.52 10.78
CA ALA A 73 2.46 3.94 11.10
C ALA A 73 1.97 4.90 10.00
N GLY A 74 1.41 4.40 8.89
CA GLY A 74 0.98 5.22 7.76
C GLY A 74 2.14 5.85 6.97
N GLN A 75 3.37 5.38 7.20
CA GLN A 75 4.54 5.86 6.48
C GLN A 75 4.63 5.23 5.09
N SER A 76 5.07 6.02 4.12
CA SER A 76 5.35 5.52 2.77
C SER A 76 6.57 4.60 2.80
N VAL A 77 6.46 3.45 2.15
CA VAL A 77 7.56 2.49 1.97
C VAL A 77 7.99 2.50 0.51
N ASP A 78 9.30 2.45 0.26
CA ASP A 78 9.84 2.43 -1.11
C ASP A 78 9.34 1.18 -1.85
N PRO A 79 8.69 1.32 -3.03
CA PRO A 79 8.29 0.19 -3.86
C PRO A 79 9.40 -0.82 -4.14
N LYS A 80 10.66 -0.38 -4.23
CA LYS A 80 11.82 -1.27 -4.40
C LYS A 80 12.06 -2.15 -3.18
N GLU A 81 11.87 -1.63 -1.97
CA GLU A 81 11.95 -2.42 -0.74
C GLU A 81 10.86 -3.49 -0.72
N LEU A 82 9.66 -3.15 -1.18
CA LEU A 82 8.55 -4.11 -1.30
C LEU A 82 8.90 -5.21 -2.32
N ASP A 83 9.39 -4.83 -3.51
CA ASP A 83 9.76 -5.75 -4.58
C ASP A 83 10.83 -6.77 -4.15
N VAL A 84 11.81 -6.34 -3.35
CA VAL A 84 12.84 -7.25 -2.81
C VAL A 84 12.18 -8.34 -1.96
N ILE A 85 11.26 -7.97 -1.06
CA ILE A 85 10.54 -8.95 -0.22
C ILE A 85 9.64 -9.86 -1.06
N PHE A 86 8.94 -9.29 -2.05
CA PHE A 86 8.04 -10.04 -2.94
C PHE A 86 8.78 -10.98 -3.88
N SER A 87 10.00 -10.63 -4.31
CA SER A 87 10.83 -11.45 -5.19
C SER A 87 11.28 -12.77 -4.55
N GLY A 88 11.17 -12.91 -3.22
CA GLY A 88 11.58 -14.13 -2.53
C GLY A 88 13.08 -14.30 -2.37
N ARG A 89 13.91 -13.36 -2.88
CA ARG A 89 15.36 -13.47 -2.80
C ARG A 89 15.86 -13.17 -1.39
N VAL A 90 16.67 -14.09 -0.88
CA VAL A 90 17.47 -13.89 0.32
C VAL A 90 18.90 -13.71 -0.19
N ASN A 91 19.36 -12.44 -0.25
CA ASN A 91 20.69 -12.07 -0.72
C ASN A 91 21.70 -12.17 0.43
#